data_AF-A0AAV1A746-F1
#
_entry.id   AF-A0AAV1A746-F1
#
_cell.length_a   1.000
_cell.length_b   1.000
_cell.length_c   1.000
_cell.angle_alpha   90.00
_cell.angle_beta   90.00
_cell.angle_gamma   90.00
#
_symmetry.space_group_name_H-M   'P 1'
#
loop_
_entity.id
_entity.type
_entity.pdbx_description
1 polymer ?
#
loop_
_entity_poly.entity_id
_entity_poly.type
_entity_poly.pdbx_seq_one_letter_code
_entity_poly.pdbx_strand_id
1 'polypeptide(L)'
;MYAVSNIASGNEFHKEAIMQMIFPQAESGPQSFLSQYLQSNDSRLRTSAAWIIVNLTAPASPGAFGRIAKLRNFGLVAQIKRMASDPCMDVKLRARVALGQIISFGDS
;
A
#
# COMPACT_ATOMS: atom_id res chain seq x y z
N MET A 1 -4.31 2.78 -13.09
CA MET A 1 -3.51 2.84 -11.84
C MET A 1 -2.94 4.23 -11.55
N TYR A 2 -2.36 4.96 -12.51
CA TYR A 2 -1.79 6.30 -12.24
C TYR A 2 -2.74 7.29 -11.56
N ALA A 3 -4.03 7.31 -11.94
CA ALA A 3 -5.03 8.15 -11.27
C ALA A 3 -5.17 7.83 -9.77
N VAL A 4 -5.27 6.54 -9.40
CA VAL A 4 -5.39 6.08 -8.01
C VAL A 4 -4.10 6.39 -7.23
N SER A 5 -2.94 6.16 -7.84
CA SER A 5 -1.65 6.53 -7.28
C SER A 5 -1.51 8.03 -7.01
N ASN A 6 -2.01 8.87 -7.90
CA ASN A 6 -2.00 10.33 -7.74
C ASN A 6 -2.95 10.76 -6.62
N ILE A 7 -4.17 10.19 -6.56
CA ILE A 7 -5.11 10.44 -5.47
C ILE A 7 -4.48 10.06 -4.12
N ALA A 8 -3.77 8.92 -4.04
CA ALA A 8 -3.07 8.50 -2.82
C ALA A 8 -1.98 9.50 -2.36
N SER A 9 -1.38 10.26 -3.28
CA SER A 9 -0.41 11.33 -2.94
C SER A 9 -1.07 12.64 -2.47
N GLY A 10 -2.41 12.71 -2.52
CA GLY A 10 -3.18 13.87 -2.10
C GLY A 10 -3.23 14.10 -0.59
N ASN A 11 -4.18 14.92 -0.16
CA ASN A 11 -4.43 15.18 1.26
C ASN A 11 -5.07 13.97 1.96
N GLU A 12 -5.33 14.11 3.26
CA GLU A 12 -5.86 13.02 4.08
C GLU A 12 -7.26 12.56 3.67
N PHE A 13 -8.11 13.46 3.17
CA PHE A 13 -9.42 13.09 2.63
C PHE A 13 -9.27 12.11 1.46
N HIS A 14 -8.35 12.39 0.53
CA HIS A 14 -8.06 11.48 -0.57
C HIS A 14 -7.50 10.14 -0.10
N LYS A 15 -6.56 10.16 0.85
CA LYS A 15 -5.95 8.94 1.40
C LYS A 15 -6.98 8.05 2.10
N GLU A 16 -7.86 8.62 2.90
CA GLU A 16 -8.93 7.85 3.55
C GLU A 16 -9.95 7.30 2.55
N ALA A 17 -10.25 8.03 1.47
CA ALA A 17 -11.07 7.48 0.37
C ALA A 17 -10.39 6.28 -0.31
N ILE A 18 -9.07 6.33 -0.53
CA ILE A 18 -8.31 5.16 -1.01
C ILE A 18 -8.42 4.00 -0.02
N MET A 19 -8.29 4.27 1.28
CA MET A 19 -8.42 3.23 2.32
C MET A 19 -9.81 2.55 2.26
N GLN A 20 -10.89 3.32 2.07
CA GLN A 20 -12.24 2.76 1.91
C GLN A 20 -12.36 1.85 0.67
N MET A 21 -11.66 2.16 -0.43
CA MET A 21 -11.63 1.29 -1.60
C MET A 21 -10.80 0.02 -1.38
N ILE A 22 -9.74 0.09 -0.57
CA ILE A 22 -8.93 -1.09 -0.22
C ILE A 22 -9.69 -2.02 0.72
N PHE A 23 -10.48 -1.45 1.65
CA PHE A 23 -11.23 -2.17 2.68
C PHE A 23 -12.75 -1.95 2.50
N PRO A 24 -13.36 -2.51 1.44
CA PRO A 24 -14.80 -2.40 1.25
C PRO A 24 -15.56 -3.03 2.43
N GLN A 25 -16.63 -2.35 2.86
CA GLN A 25 -17.40 -2.67 4.07
C GLN A 25 -18.32 -3.90 3.94
N ALA A 26 -18.47 -4.48 2.75
CA ALA A 26 -19.42 -5.57 2.49
C ALA A 26 -18.78 -6.67 1.63
N GLU A 27 -18.83 -7.91 2.13
CA GLU A 27 -18.81 -9.25 1.49
C GLU A 27 -17.98 -9.51 0.20
N SER A 28 -17.14 -8.58 -0.25
CA SER A 28 -16.45 -8.65 -1.53
C SER A 28 -15.16 -9.45 -1.42
N GLY A 29 -15.29 -10.76 -1.16
CA GLY A 29 -14.21 -11.74 -1.25
C GLY A 29 -12.97 -11.46 -0.38
N PRO A 30 -12.00 -12.39 -0.35
CA PRO A 30 -10.85 -12.27 0.55
C PRO A 30 -9.75 -11.33 0.05
N GLN A 31 -9.86 -10.70 -1.13
CA GLN A 31 -8.75 -9.94 -1.73
C GLN A 31 -9.18 -8.57 -2.27
N SER A 32 -8.54 -7.51 -1.76
CA SER A 32 -8.65 -6.15 -2.29
C SER A 32 -7.95 -6.00 -3.65
N PHE A 33 -8.32 -4.96 -4.42
CA PHE A 33 -7.62 -4.63 -5.68
C PHE A 33 -6.11 -4.48 -5.47
N LEU A 34 -5.71 -3.96 -4.31
CA LEU A 34 -4.31 -3.75 -3.97
C LEU A 34 -3.58 -5.08 -3.77
N SER A 35 -4.22 -6.07 -3.13
CA SER A 35 -3.70 -7.44 -3.02
C SER A 35 -3.52 -8.08 -4.40
N GLN A 36 -4.53 -7.95 -5.28
CA GLN A 36 -4.47 -8.49 -6.64
C GLN A 36 -3.33 -7.85 -7.44
N TYR A 37 -3.14 -6.53 -7.32
CA TYR A 37 -2.10 -5.83 -8.05
C TYR A 37 -0.69 -6.13 -7.55
N LEU A 38 -0.48 -6.34 -6.25
CA LEU A 38 0.80 -6.78 -5.71
C LEU A 38 1.20 -8.18 -6.22
N GLN A 39 0.23 -9.01 -6.60
CA GLN A 39 0.46 -10.38 -7.10
C GLN A 39 0.41 -10.47 -8.64
N SER A 40 0.17 -9.36 -9.34
CA SER A 40 0.07 -9.36 -10.80
C SER A 40 1.40 -9.71 -11.47
N ASN A 41 1.35 -10.38 -12.62
CA ASN A 41 2.52 -10.60 -13.46
C ASN A 41 3.03 -9.30 -14.13
N ASP A 42 2.18 -8.27 -14.25
CA ASP A 42 2.57 -6.96 -14.79
C ASP A 42 3.30 -6.14 -13.72
N SER A 43 4.59 -5.88 -13.94
CA SER A 43 5.43 -5.10 -13.03
C SER A 43 4.95 -3.66 -12.86
N ARG A 44 4.24 -3.08 -13.83
CA ARG A 44 3.66 -1.74 -13.74
C ARG A 44 2.52 -1.70 -12.73
N LEU A 45 1.71 -2.76 -12.65
CA LEU A 45 0.66 -2.90 -11.66
C LEU A 45 1.25 -3.07 -10.26
N ARG A 46 2.27 -3.93 -10.10
CA ARG A 46 2.99 -4.09 -8.83
C ARG A 46 3.65 -2.78 -8.38
N THR A 47 4.30 -2.06 -9.30
CA THR A 47 4.97 -0.78 -9.03
C THR A 47 3.96 0.26 -8.55
N SER A 48 2.83 0.36 -9.24
CA SER A 48 1.77 1.31 -8.86
C SER A 48 1.17 0.95 -7.50
N ALA A 49 0.99 -0.34 -7.20
CA ALA A 49 0.47 -0.81 -5.92
C ALA A 49 1.44 -0.50 -4.76
N ALA A 50 2.73 -0.78 -4.94
CA ALA A 50 3.76 -0.40 -3.98
C ALA A 50 3.81 1.12 -3.78
N TRP A 51 3.64 1.90 -4.85
CA TRP A 51 3.61 3.36 -4.77
C TRP A 51 2.40 3.90 -3.99
N ILE A 52 1.23 3.29 -4.16
CA ILE A 52 0.04 3.63 -3.34
C ILE A 52 0.37 3.41 -1.85
N ILE A 53 0.98 2.28 -1.49
CA ILE A 53 1.34 2.01 -0.10
C ILE A 53 2.32 3.07 0.43
N VAL A 54 3.38 3.41 -0.31
CA VAL A 54 4.33 4.48 0.07
C VAL A 54 3.62 5.79 0.39
N ASN A 55 2.62 6.18 -0.42
CA ASN A 55 1.89 7.43 -0.21
C ASN A 55 0.94 7.36 0.99
N LEU A 56 0.34 6.21 1.26
CA LEU A 56 -0.54 6.00 2.41
C LEU A 56 0.24 5.92 3.73
N THR A 57 1.48 5.44 3.71
CA THR A 57 2.32 5.23 4.89
C THR A 57 3.37 6.33 5.11
N ALA A 58 3.34 7.41 4.34
CA ALA A 58 4.28 8.51 4.45
C ALA A 58 4.33 9.08 5.90
N PRO A 59 5.49 9.13 6.58
CA PRO A 59 5.55 9.43 8.02
C PRO A 59 5.02 10.81 8.42
N ALA A 60 5.17 11.81 7.56
CA ALA A 60 4.68 13.17 7.80
C ALA A 60 3.17 13.32 7.56
N SER A 61 2.48 12.28 7.08
CA SER A 61 1.07 12.31 6.73
C SER A 61 0.21 12.06 7.98
N PRO A 62 -0.68 12.98 8.39
CA PRO A 62 -1.58 12.75 9.52
C PRO A 62 -2.38 11.46 9.34
N GLY A 63 -2.58 10.68 10.41
CA GLY A 63 -3.31 9.40 10.32
C GLY A 63 -2.52 8.23 9.70
N ALA A 64 -1.26 8.41 9.29
CA ALA A 64 -0.44 7.33 8.71
C ALA A 64 -0.38 6.09 9.60
N PHE A 65 -0.22 6.27 10.91
CA PHE A 65 -0.22 5.16 11.89
C PHE A 65 -1.52 4.32 11.80
N GLY A 66 -2.69 4.97 11.77
CA GLY A 66 -3.97 4.28 11.67
C GLY A 66 -4.12 3.53 10.34
N ARG A 67 -3.59 4.10 9.25
CA ARG A 67 -3.56 3.41 7.95
C ARG A 67 -2.64 2.20 7.95
N ILE A 68 -1.46 2.32 8.55
CA ILE A 68 -0.50 1.21 8.71
C ILE A 68 -1.15 0.06 9.51
N ALA A 69 -1.84 0.37 10.61
CA ALA A 69 -2.53 -0.65 11.42
C ALA A 69 -3.57 -1.42 10.59
N LYS A 70 -4.39 -0.72 9.79
CA LYS A 70 -5.37 -1.36 8.89
C LYS A 70 -4.69 -2.22 7.82
N LEU A 71 -3.64 -1.72 7.16
CA LEU A 71 -2.86 -2.46 6.16
C LEU A 71 -2.22 -3.74 6.76
N ARG A 72 -1.76 -3.66 8.01
CA ARG A 72 -1.19 -4.80 8.75
C ARG A 72 -2.27 -5.83 9.05
N ASN A 73 -3.40 -5.41 9.61
CA ASN A 73 -4.51 -6.31 9.98
C ASN A 73 -5.09 -7.04 8.76
N PHE A 74 -5.08 -6.40 7.58
CA PHE A 74 -5.54 -7.02 6.34
C PHE A 74 -4.46 -7.87 5.63
N GLY A 75 -3.25 -7.96 6.18
CA GLY A 75 -2.18 -8.79 5.63
C GLY A 75 -1.42 -8.19 4.43
N LEU A 76 -1.69 -6.94 4.04
CA LEU A 76 -0.97 -6.28 2.93
C LEU A 76 0.49 -5.99 3.27
N VAL A 77 0.81 -5.80 4.55
CA VAL A 77 2.21 -5.67 5.01
C VAL A 77 3.01 -6.96 4.75
N ALA A 78 2.41 -8.13 4.84
CA ALA A 78 3.10 -9.38 4.51
C ALA A 78 3.38 -9.48 3.00
N GLN A 79 2.46 -8.98 2.16
CA GLN A 79 2.64 -8.94 0.72
C GLN A 79 3.75 -7.96 0.31
N ILE A 80 3.78 -6.75 0.88
CA ILE A 80 4.83 -5.77 0.57
C ILE A 80 6.22 -6.24 1.08
N LYS A 81 6.29 -7.00 2.18
CA LYS A 81 7.53 -7.67 2.63
C LYS A 81 8.11 -8.58 1.54
N ARG A 82 7.29 -9.38 0.86
CA ARG A 82 7.75 -10.23 -0.27
C ARG A 82 8.26 -9.41 -1.45
N MET A 83 7.71 -8.22 -1.66
CA MET A 83 8.08 -7.34 -2.78
C MET A 83 9.46 -6.68 -2.60
N ALA A 84 10.05 -6.71 -1.41
CA ALA A 84 11.43 -6.25 -1.20
C ALA A 84 12.49 -7.10 -1.95
N SER A 85 12.07 -8.23 -2.51
CA SER A 85 12.87 -9.14 -3.33
C SER A 85 12.34 -9.26 -4.78
N ASP A 86 11.43 -8.38 -5.22
CA ASP A 86 10.86 -8.43 -6.57
C ASP A 86 11.96 -8.37 -7.66
N PRO A 87 11.84 -9.10 -8.78
CA PRO A 87 12.79 -9.00 -9.90
C PRO A 87 12.79 -7.61 -10.54
N CYS A 88 11.66 -6.88 -10.51
CA CYS A 88 11.58 -5.51 -10.99
C CYS A 88 12.17 -4.53 -9.97
N MET A 89 13.19 -3.78 -10.39
CA MET A 89 13.90 -2.83 -9.52
C MET A 89 12.99 -1.72 -8.99
N ASP A 90 12.05 -1.23 -9.80
CA ASP A 90 11.10 -0.20 -9.40
C ASP A 90 10.13 -0.66 -8.31
N VAL A 91 9.67 -1.90 -8.38
CA VAL A 91 8.83 -2.54 -7.35
C VAL A 91 9.64 -2.70 -6.07
N LYS A 92 10.84 -3.27 -6.19
CA LYS A 92 11.77 -3.50 -5.07
C LYS A 92 12.08 -2.23 -4.30
N LEU A 93 12.42 -1.15 -5.00
CA LEU A 93 12.74 0.13 -4.40
C LEU A 93 11.55 0.67 -3.59
N ARG A 94 10.36 0.72 -4.19
CA ARG A 94 9.14 1.23 -3.54
C ARG A 94 8.70 0.37 -2.36
N ALA A 95 8.82 -0.96 -2.48
CA ALA A 95 8.53 -1.87 -1.39
C ALA A 95 9.44 -1.62 -0.18
N ARG A 96 10.75 -1.42 -0.41
CA ARG A 96 11.71 -1.10 0.65
C ARG A 96 11.41 0.25 1.31
N VAL A 97 11.04 1.26 0.53
CA VAL A 97 10.61 2.56 1.06
C VAL A 97 9.38 2.39 1.96
N ALA A 98 8.33 1.72 1.47
CA ALA A 98 7.13 1.46 2.26
C ALA A 98 7.44 0.70 3.55
N LEU A 99 8.29 -0.33 3.50
CA LEU A 99 8.70 -1.08 4.68
C LEU A 99 9.48 -0.21 5.68
N GLY A 100 10.39 0.63 5.20
CA GLY A 100 11.11 1.58 6.05
C GLY A 100 10.13 2.49 6.79
N GLN A 101 9.15 3.05 6.08
CA GLN A 101 8.10 3.87 6.68
C GLN A 101 7.28 3.11 7.73
N ILE A 102 6.83 1.88 7.41
CA ILE A 102 6.04 1.04 8.31
C ILE A 102 6.83 0.72 9.60
N ILE A 103 8.11 0.37 9.48
CA ILE A 103 8.98 0.05 10.62
C ILE A 103 9.22 1.27 11.51
N SER A 104 9.33 2.48 10.93
CA SER A 104 9.46 3.72 11.69
C SER A 104 8.29 3.98 12.65
N PHE A 105 7.12 3.37 12.41
CA PHE A 105 5.95 3.46 13.30
C PHE A 105 5.84 2.30 14.32
N GLY A 106 6.83 1.42 14.39
CA GLY A 106 6.90 0.31 15.34
C GLY A 106 6.31 -1.01 14.82
N ASP A 107 7.06 -2.11 15.02
CA ASP A 107 6.57 -3.49 14.96
C ASP A 107 6.13 -3.88 16.38
N SER A 108 4.90 -3.53 16.76
CA SER A 108 4.26 -4.09 17.96
C SER A 108 3.57 -5.41 17.62
#